data_AF-M1DA77-F1
#
_entry.id   AF-M1DA77-F1
#
_cell.length_a   1.000
_cell.length_b   1.000
_cell.length_c   1.000
_cell.angle_alpha   90.00
_cell.angle_beta   90.00
_cell.angle_gamma   90.00
#
_symmetry.space_group_name_H-M   'P 1'
#
loop_
_entity.id
_entity.type
_entity.pdbx_description
1 polymer ?
#
loop_
_entity_poly.entity_id
_entity_poly.type
_entity_poly.pdbx_seq_one_letter_code
_entity_poly.pdbx_strand_id
1 'polypeptide(L)'
;MPHATSSTKYMPKKEFIQYLDEYVEHLNIKPKFQTCVESAFYYSGEMKWTVKSRNLTSGKIEIYASDFLILATVENNEGYIPNMIGIENFKGEIIHSSDYRSGEKYKDKKVLVVGSGNSGMEIAFDLSNYESQTSFFVRSRIHVLTKDMVYTAMLLPKYLPISLVDTVTTKCTKFKFGNFEELGIPQPEEGPFSVKRSKGRSTVIDVGVIDNIKLGQIKAHITSSNLITTKNIAVVFNEEE
;
A
#
# COMPACT_ATOMS: atom_id res chain seq x y z
N MET A 1 -22.97 -1.48 10.33
CA MET A 1 -24.07 -1.85 9.42
C MET A 1 -23.48 -2.68 8.29
N PRO A 2 -24.09 -3.78 7.82
CA PRO A 2 -23.63 -4.43 6.61
C PRO A 2 -23.68 -3.45 5.42
N HIS A 3 -22.81 -3.64 4.43
CA HIS A 3 -22.89 -2.86 3.19
C HIS A 3 -24.21 -3.13 2.46
N ALA A 4 -24.70 -2.15 1.69
CA ALA A 4 -25.91 -2.32 0.91
C ALA A 4 -25.73 -3.44 -0.13
N THR A 5 -26.81 -4.16 -0.44
CA THR A 5 -26.78 -5.22 -1.46
C THR A 5 -26.48 -4.71 -2.87
N SER A 6 -26.70 -3.41 -3.11
CA SER A 6 -26.32 -2.70 -4.32
C SER A 6 -24.86 -2.23 -4.35
N SER A 7 -24.13 -2.32 -3.24
CA SER A 7 -22.73 -1.92 -3.18
C SER A 7 -21.87 -2.82 -4.05
N THR A 8 -20.88 -2.23 -4.69
CA THR A 8 -19.90 -2.99 -5.48
C THR A 8 -19.03 -3.84 -4.55
N LYS A 9 -18.60 -5.03 -5.02
CA LYS A 9 -17.74 -5.95 -4.26
C LYS A 9 -16.42 -5.27 -3.82
N TYR A 10 -15.90 -4.36 -4.63
CA TYR A 10 -14.73 -3.53 -4.33
C TYR A 10 -15.13 -2.07 -4.46
N MET A 11 -15.32 -1.42 -3.31
CA MET A 11 -15.91 -0.09 -3.21
C MET A 11 -14.88 1.00 -3.57
N PRO A 12 -15.25 1.99 -4.41
CA PRO A 12 -14.45 3.19 -4.63
C PRO A 12 -14.27 4.00 -3.33
N LYS A 13 -13.17 4.74 -3.23
CA LYS A 13 -12.86 5.59 -2.06
C LYS A 13 -14.02 6.47 -1.61
N LYS A 14 -14.73 7.11 -2.55
CA LYS A 14 -15.84 8.03 -2.25
C LYS A 14 -17.01 7.30 -1.57
N GLU A 15 -17.41 6.15 -2.11
CA GLU A 15 -18.47 5.33 -1.52
C GLU A 15 -18.08 4.80 -0.14
N PHE A 16 -16.80 4.45 0.06
CA PHE A 16 -16.32 3.97 1.36
C PHE A 16 -16.33 5.06 2.42
N ILE A 17 -15.94 6.30 2.06
CA ILE A 17 -16.03 7.45 2.97
C ILE A 17 -17.50 7.72 3.33
N GLN A 18 -18.39 7.71 2.34
CA GLN A 18 -19.83 7.87 2.60
C GLN A 18 -20.36 6.81 3.57
N TYR A 19 -19.97 5.55 3.40
CA TYR A 19 -20.33 4.48 4.33
C TYR A 19 -19.83 4.76 5.75
N LEU A 20 -18.62 5.31 5.92
CA LEU A 20 -18.10 5.68 7.24
C LEU A 20 -18.89 6.83 7.87
N ASP A 21 -19.30 7.82 7.09
CA ASP A 21 -20.15 8.92 7.56
C ASP A 21 -21.51 8.40 8.04
N GLU A 22 -22.15 7.55 7.23
CA GLU A 22 -23.41 6.86 7.59
C GLU A 22 -23.25 6.00 8.85
N TYR A 23 -22.10 5.34 9.02
CA TYR A 23 -21.80 4.53 10.20
C TYR A 23 -21.68 5.39 11.47
N VAL A 24 -21.02 6.54 11.38
CA VAL A 24 -20.89 7.50 12.48
C VAL A 24 -22.26 8.03 12.89
N GLU A 25 -23.10 8.39 11.92
CA GLU A 25 -24.47 8.86 12.17
C GLU A 25 -25.35 7.77 12.81
N HIS A 26 -25.36 6.57 12.23
CA HIS A 26 -26.19 5.45 12.69
C HIS A 26 -25.90 5.05 14.14
N LEU A 27 -24.62 5.07 14.54
CA LEU A 27 -24.20 4.73 15.89
C LEU A 27 -24.10 5.95 16.82
N ASN A 28 -24.46 7.15 16.33
CA ASN A 28 -24.36 8.41 17.06
C ASN A 28 -22.95 8.60 17.69
N ILE A 29 -21.92 8.22 16.95
CA ILE A 29 -20.52 8.40 17.37
C ILE A 29 -20.21 9.88 17.25
N LYS A 30 -19.52 10.44 18.25
CA LYS A 30 -19.17 11.87 18.29
C LYS A 30 -17.65 12.04 18.32
N PRO A 31 -16.93 11.83 17.20
CA PRO A 31 -15.50 12.03 17.16
C PRO A 31 -15.15 13.50 17.43
N LYS A 32 -14.11 13.74 18.21
CA LYS A 32 -13.52 15.08 18.34
C LYS A 32 -12.45 15.27 17.27
N PHE A 33 -12.84 15.91 16.17
CA PHE A 33 -11.90 16.28 15.11
C PHE A 33 -10.99 17.45 15.53
N GLN A 34 -9.96 17.73 14.73
CA GLN A 34 -8.97 18.80 14.97
C GLN A 34 -8.34 18.74 16.37
N THR A 35 -8.25 17.54 16.94
CA THR A 35 -7.70 17.30 18.28
C THR A 35 -6.56 16.30 18.13
N CYS A 36 -5.33 16.75 18.34
CA CYS A 36 -4.13 15.92 18.25
C CYS A 36 -3.78 15.41 19.64
N VAL A 37 -3.68 14.10 19.82
CA VAL A 37 -3.14 13.51 21.05
C VAL A 37 -1.62 13.68 21.03
N GLU A 38 -1.07 14.42 21.98
CA GLU A 38 0.37 14.68 22.08
C GLU A 38 1.09 13.61 22.92
N SER A 39 0.43 13.09 23.95
CA SER A 39 1.01 12.08 24.84
C SER A 39 -0.08 11.36 25.63
N ALA A 40 0.15 10.09 25.96
CA ALA A 40 -0.67 9.32 26.88
C ALA A 40 0.22 8.53 27.85
N PHE A 41 -0.09 8.57 29.14
CA PHE A 41 0.62 7.81 30.17
C PHE A 41 -0.33 7.21 31.17
N TYR A 42 0.00 6.03 31.68
CA TYR A 42 -0.77 5.37 32.73
C TYR A 42 -0.29 5.84 34.10
N TYR A 43 -1.19 6.41 34.90
CA TYR A 43 -0.88 6.85 36.25
C TYR A 43 -1.35 5.80 37.25
N SER A 44 -0.40 5.07 37.84
CA SER A 44 -0.68 3.95 38.75
C SER A 44 -1.38 4.37 40.05
N GLY A 45 -1.14 5.59 40.52
CA GLY A 45 -1.78 6.12 41.74
C GLY A 45 -3.29 6.30 41.61
N GLU A 46 -3.79 6.60 40.42
CA GLU A 46 -5.24 6.77 40.14
C GLU A 46 -5.81 5.60 39.32
N MET A 47 -4.96 4.65 38.94
CA MET A 47 -5.29 3.51 38.07
C MET A 47 -5.97 3.94 36.76
N LYS A 48 -5.51 5.05 36.17
CA LYS A 48 -6.10 5.66 34.97
C LYS A 48 -5.05 6.08 33.95
N TRP A 49 -5.44 6.05 32.68
CA TRP A 49 -4.74 6.71 31.61
C TRP A 49 -4.99 8.21 31.65
N THR A 50 -3.92 8.99 31.57
CA THR A 50 -3.97 10.43 31.35
C THR A 50 -3.53 10.72 29.92
N VAL A 51 -4.41 11.34 29.15
CA VAL A 51 -4.19 11.68 27.73
C VAL A 51 -4.15 13.19 27.60
N LYS A 52 -3.01 13.71 27.13
CA LYS A 52 -2.85 15.12 26.79
C LYS A 52 -3.14 15.29 25.30
N SER A 53 -4.04 16.22 25.00
CA SER A 53 -4.39 16.55 23.63
C SER A 53 -4.38 18.06 23.40
N ARG A 54 -4.15 18.45 22.15
CA ARG A 54 -4.19 19.83 21.69
C ARG A 54 -5.28 19.99 20.64
N ASN A 55 -6.15 20.95 20.85
CA ASN A 55 -7.05 21.43 19.81
C ASN A 55 -6.24 22.25 18.79
N LEU A 56 -6.19 21.81 17.53
CA LEU A 56 -5.34 22.39 16.49
C LEU A 56 -5.82 23.76 16.00
N THR A 57 -7.08 24.11 16.24
CA THR A 57 -7.67 25.39 15.80
C THR A 57 -7.48 26.49 16.83
N SER A 58 -7.72 26.18 18.12
CA SER A 58 -7.59 27.14 19.22
C SER A 58 -6.22 27.10 19.90
N GLY A 59 -5.42 26.05 19.68
CA GLY A 59 -4.17 25.79 20.38
C GLY A 59 -4.33 25.31 21.83
N LYS A 60 -5.57 25.24 22.35
CA LYS A 60 -5.86 24.87 23.74
C LYS A 60 -5.46 23.42 24.02
N ILE A 61 -4.84 23.23 25.19
CA ILE A 61 -4.50 21.89 25.71
C ILE A 61 -5.63 21.40 26.60
N GLU A 62 -6.03 20.15 26.39
CA GLU A 62 -7.03 19.44 27.17
C GLU A 62 -6.46 18.12 27.68
N ILE A 63 -6.74 17.81 28.94
CA ILE A 63 -6.31 16.59 29.61
C ILE A 63 -7.53 15.73 29.88
N TYR A 64 -7.45 14.47 29.47
CA TYR A 64 -8.49 13.46 29.65
C TYR A 64 -7.98 12.36 30.57
N ALA A 65 -8.86 11.86 31.45
CA ALA A 65 -8.60 10.68 32.27
C ALA A 65 -9.58 9.57 31.91
N SER A 66 -9.07 8.36 31.66
CA SER A 66 -9.89 7.19 31.30
C SER A 66 -9.35 5.89 31.87
N ASP A 67 -10.21 4.91 32.10
CA ASP A 67 -9.79 3.60 32.61
C ASP A 67 -9.09 2.78 31.51
N PHE A 68 -9.47 3.01 30.25
CA PHE A 68 -8.93 2.31 29.10
C PHE A 68 -8.41 3.29 28.05
N LEU A 69 -7.38 2.85 27.33
CA LEU A 69 -6.83 3.52 26.15
C LEU A 69 -6.80 2.52 24.99
N ILE A 70 -7.43 2.87 23.88
CA ILE A 70 -7.39 2.09 22.64
C ILE A 70 -6.52 2.86 21.65
N LEU A 71 -5.40 2.27 21.24
CA LEU A 71 -4.57 2.81 20.18
C LEU A 71 -5.13 2.36 18.83
N ALA A 72 -5.67 3.32 18.08
CA ALA A 72 -6.19 3.13 16.71
C ALA A 72 -5.49 4.06 15.71
N THR A 73 -4.23 4.43 16.01
CA THR A 73 -3.35 5.19 15.12
C THR A 73 -2.63 4.24 14.18
N VAL A 74 -2.54 4.58 12.90
CA VAL A 74 -1.75 3.83 11.93
C VAL A 74 -0.27 4.17 12.13
N GLU A 75 0.57 3.14 12.20
CA GLU A 75 2.03 3.22 12.09
C GLU A 75 2.33 3.45 10.60
N ASN A 76 3.08 4.50 10.23
CA ASN A 76 3.39 4.98 8.86
C ASN A 76 2.61 6.23 8.41
N ASN A 77 2.95 7.40 8.96
CA ASN A 77 2.48 8.67 8.42
C ASN A 77 3.60 9.55 7.86
N GLU A 78 4.84 9.06 7.84
CA GLU A 78 5.98 9.76 7.24
C GLU A 78 6.52 8.92 6.08
N GLY A 79 6.41 9.45 4.87
CA GLY A 79 6.97 8.81 3.69
C GLY A 79 8.48 8.69 3.81
N TYR A 80 9.02 7.49 3.56
CA TYR A 80 10.45 7.24 3.62
C TYR A 80 11.03 7.20 2.20
N ILE A 81 11.95 8.12 1.92
CA ILE A 81 12.75 8.09 0.70
C ILE A 81 14.16 7.64 1.10
N PRO A 82 14.58 6.41 0.76
CA PRO A 82 15.91 5.92 1.10
C PRO A 82 16.99 6.72 0.39
N ASN A 83 18.12 6.93 1.07
CA ASN A 83 19.30 7.51 0.43
C ASN A 83 19.89 6.48 -0.56
N MET A 84 19.94 6.82 -1.84
CA MET A 84 20.41 5.94 -2.91
C MET A 84 21.61 6.56 -3.62
N ILE A 85 22.51 5.71 -4.13
CA ILE A 85 23.72 6.17 -4.80
C ILE A 85 23.34 6.90 -6.09
N GLY A 86 23.76 8.16 -6.21
CA GLY A 86 23.49 8.99 -7.39
C GLY A 86 22.18 9.77 -7.31
N ILE A 87 21.40 9.63 -6.23
CA ILE A 87 20.16 10.40 -6.03
C ILE A 87 20.44 11.91 -5.92
N GLU A 88 21.57 12.29 -5.33
CA GLU A 88 22.05 13.66 -5.16
C GLU A 88 22.41 14.33 -6.50
N ASN A 89 22.75 13.53 -7.51
CA ASN A 89 23.08 14.00 -8.85
C ASN A 89 21.86 14.00 -9.79
N PHE A 90 20.71 13.53 -9.29
CA PHE A 90 19.47 13.47 -10.04
C PHE A 90 18.86 14.86 -10.20
N LYS A 91 18.61 15.26 -11.44
CA LYS A 91 18.04 16.58 -11.78
C LYS A 91 16.53 16.55 -11.99
N GLY A 92 15.91 15.37 -11.89
CA GLY A 92 14.47 15.19 -12.05
C GLY A 92 13.70 15.41 -10.74
N GLU A 93 12.38 15.23 -10.81
CA GLU A 93 11.51 15.29 -9.64
C GLU A 93 11.58 13.97 -8.85
N ILE A 94 11.68 14.05 -7.53
CA ILE A 94 11.62 12.90 -6.63
C ILE A 94 10.48 13.15 -5.67
N ILE A 95 9.55 12.20 -5.58
CA ILE A 95 8.42 12.26 -4.65
C ILE A 95 8.22 10.92 -3.96
N HIS A 96 7.58 10.94 -2.79
CA HIS A 96 7.08 9.73 -2.16
C HIS A 96 5.65 9.43 -2.67
N SER A 97 5.22 8.18 -2.59
CA SER A 97 3.86 7.76 -2.99
C SER A 97 2.77 8.52 -2.26
N SER A 98 3.02 8.95 -1.01
CA SER A 98 2.13 9.81 -0.21
C SER A 98 1.84 11.16 -0.84
N ASP A 99 2.72 11.66 -1.70
CA ASP A 99 2.57 12.95 -2.40
C ASP A 99 2.02 12.77 -3.83
N TYR A 100 1.99 11.53 -4.34
CA TYR A 100 1.38 11.24 -5.62
C TYR A 100 -0.14 11.46 -5.59
N ARG A 101 -0.70 12.01 -6.66
CA ARG A 101 -2.15 12.30 -6.78
C ARG A 101 -2.77 11.76 -8.05
N SER A 102 -2.07 11.90 -9.18
CA SER A 102 -2.54 11.47 -10.49
C SER A 102 -1.37 11.41 -11.48
N GLY A 103 -1.47 10.49 -12.44
CA GLY A 103 -0.52 10.33 -13.54
C GLY A 103 -0.60 11.45 -14.58
N GLU A 104 -1.67 12.25 -14.57
CA GLU A 104 -1.90 13.35 -15.51
C GLU A 104 -0.72 14.33 -15.58
N LYS A 105 -0.12 14.68 -14.43
CA LYS A 105 1.06 15.57 -14.34
C LYS A 105 2.28 15.00 -15.07
N TYR A 106 2.30 13.69 -15.29
CA TYR A 106 3.42 12.94 -15.84
C TYR A 106 3.20 12.46 -17.27
N LYS A 107 2.09 12.85 -17.90
CA LYS A 107 1.80 12.54 -19.30
C LYS A 107 3.02 12.81 -20.20
N ASP A 108 3.33 11.83 -21.06
CA ASP A 108 4.46 11.81 -21.99
C ASP A 108 5.86 11.89 -21.34
N LYS A 109 5.97 11.89 -20.01
CA LYS A 109 7.25 11.90 -19.29
C LYS A 109 7.76 10.49 -19.04
N LYS A 110 9.07 10.39 -18.79
CA LYS A 110 9.69 9.17 -18.30
C LYS A 110 9.55 9.13 -16.78
N VAL A 111 9.01 8.04 -16.24
CA VAL A 111 8.76 7.89 -14.81
C VAL A 111 9.28 6.54 -14.34
N LEU A 112 10.00 6.53 -13.22
CA LEU A 112 10.50 5.32 -12.58
C LEU A 112 9.78 5.19 -11.25
N VAL A 113 8.99 4.13 -11.11
CA VAL A 113 8.40 3.77 -9.83
C VAL A 113 9.36 2.83 -9.10
N VAL A 114 9.76 3.22 -7.90
CA VAL A 114 10.68 2.47 -7.05
C VAL A 114 9.88 1.81 -5.92
N GLY A 115 9.90 0.48 -5.92
CA GLY A 115 9.19 -0.32 -4.94
C GLY A 115 8.00 -1.02 -5.56
N SER A 116 7.87 -2.30 -5.20
CA SER A 116 6.96 -3.22 -5.86
C SER A 116 5.77 -3.64 -4.99
N GLY A 117 5.40 -2.82 -4.01
CA GLY A 117 4.19 -3.03 -3.22
C GLY A 117 2.92 -2.60 -3.97
N ASN A 118 1.76 -2.68 -3.29
CA ASN A 118 0.47 -2.32 -3.88
C ASN A 118 0.46 -0.89 -4.43
N SER A 119 0.90 0.10 -3.65
CA SER A 119 0.89 1.50 -4.11
C SER A 119 1.83 1.70 -5.31
N GLY A 120 3.00 1.06 -5.32
CA GLY A 120 3.91 1.11 -6.47
C GLY A 120 3.27 0.54 -7.74
N MET A 121 2.58 -0.60 -7.65
CA MET A 121 1.86 -1.18 -8.80
C MET A 121 0.68 -0.30 -9.24
N GLU A 122 -0.11 0.23 -8.32
CA GLU A 122 -1.23 1.13 -8.65
C GLU A 122 -0.75 2.43 -9.32
N ILE A 123 0.34 3.02 -8.84
CA ILE A 123 0.93 4.22 -9.43
C ILE A 123 1.49 3.92 -10.82
N ALA A 124 2.19 2.80 -11.00
CA ALA A 124 2.70 2.41 -12.32
C ALA A 124 1.57 2.20 -13.34
N PHE A 125 0.46 1.60 -12.90
CA PHE A 125 -0.73 1.43 -13.71
C PHE A 125 -1.37 2.78 -14.10
N ASP A 126 -1.56 3.67 -13.12
CA ASP A 126 -2.14 4.99 -13.36
C ASP A 126 -1.27 5.83 -14.33
N LEU A 127 0.05 5.87 -14.12
CA LEU A 127 1.00 6.53 -15.04
C LEU A 127 0.90 5.99 -16.47
N SER A 128 0.77 4.67 -16.62
CA SER A 128 0.60 4.01 -17.91
C SER A 128 -0.71 4.42 -18.60
N ASN A 129 -1.80 4.60 -17.84
CA ASN A 129 -3.08 5.08 -18.39
C ASN A 129 -3.02 6.53 -18.88
N TYR A 130 -2.09 7.34 -18.34
CA TYR A 130 -1.79 8.69 -18.81
C TYR A 130 -0.64 8.76 -19.83
N GLU A 131 -0.35 7.64 -20.52
CA GLU A 131 0.63 7.58 -21.62
C GLU A 131 2.07 7.96 -21.19
N SER A 132 2.38 7.83 -19.89
CA SER A 132 3.74 8.04 -19.39
C SER A 132 4.65 6.87 -19.79
N GLN A 133 5.92 7.15 -20.09
CA GLN A 133 6.94 6.13 -20.31
C GLN A 133 7.38 5.57 -18.95
N THR A 134 6.62 4.58 -18.47
CA THR A 134 6.75 4.05 -17.11
C THR A 134 7.72 2.88 -17.05
N SER A 135 8.70 3.00 -16.16
CA SER A 135 9.56 1.91 -15.71
C SER A 135 9.26 1.59 -14.25
N PHE A 136 9.39 0.33 -13.88
CA PHE A 136 9.07 -0.19 -12.56
C PHE A 136 10.26 -0.97 -12.01
N PHE A 137 10.72 -0.62 -10.81
CA PHE A 137 11.88 -1.22 -10.17
C PHE A 137 11.48 -2.20 -9.06
N VAL A 138 11.95 -3.44 -9.17
CA VAL A 138 11.64 -4.52 -8.23
C VAL A 138 12.90 -4.95 -7.49
N ARG A 139 13.00 -4.57 -6.21
CA ARG A 139 14.10 -4.98 -5.31
C ARG A 139 13.84 -6.34 -4.67
N SER A 140 12.63 -6.52 -4.15
CA SER A 140 12.23 -7.70 -3.38
C SER A 140 11.50 -8.70 -4.26
N ARG A 141 11.64 -9.98 -3.91
CA ARG A 141 10.79 -11.04 -4.46
C ARG A 141 9.36 -10.85 -3.95
N ILE A 142 8.38 -10.77 -4.86
CA ILE A 142 6.98 -10.53 -4.50
C ILE A 142 6.05 -11.54 -5.16
N HIS A 143 4.94 -11.85 -4.50
CA HIS A 143 3.83 -12.59 -5.10
C HIS A 143 2.80 -11.61 -5.65
N VAL A 144 2.40 -11.79 -6.91
CA VAL A 144 1.38 -10.97 -7.57
C VAL A 144 0.14 -11.81 -7.87
N LEU A 145 -1.01 -11.38 -7.35
CA LEU A 145 -2.28 -12.11 -7.45
C LEU A 145 -3.42 -11.19 -7.90
N THR A 146 -4.48 -11.76 -8.48
CA THR A 146 -5.73 -11.02 -8.65
C THR A 146 -6.51 -10.94 -7.33
N LYS A 147 -7.41 -9.97 -7.23
CA LYS A 147 -8.32 -9.82 -6.08
C LYS A 147 -9.12 -11.09 -5.78
N ASP A 148 -9.62 -11.77 -6.82
CA ASP A 148 -10.41 -12.99 -6.65
C ASP A 148 -9.56 -14.19 -6.22
N MET A 149 -8.30 -14.29 -6.67
CA MET A 149 -7.37 -15.31 -6.20
C MET A 149 -7.08 -15.11 -4.71
N VAL A 150 -6.78 -13.87 -4.28
CA VAL A 150 -6.56 -13.56 -2.86
C VAL A 150 -7.80 -13.90 -2.04
N TYR A 151 -8.98 -13.46 -2.47
CA TYR A 151 -10.23 -13.74 -1.75
C TYR A 151 -10.47 -15.24 -1.59
N THR A 152 -10.37 -16.01 -2.68
CA THR A 152 -10.58 -17.46 -2.65
C THR A 152 -9.55 -18.12 -1.74
N ALA A 153 -8.28 -17.78 -1.91
CA ALA A 153 -7.20 -18.40 -1.16
C ALA A 153 -7.19 -18.01 0.33
N MET A 154 -7.80 -16.88 0.73
CA MET A 154 -8.03 -16.55 2.14
C MET A 154 -9.10 -17.41 2.81
N LEU A 155 -10.02 -18.01 2.05
CA LEU A 155 -11.09 -18.88 2.58
C LEU A 155 -10.64 -20.35 2.71
N LEU A 156 -9.71 -20.79 1.86
CA LEU A 156 -9.25 -22.18 1.80
C LEU A 156 -8.55 -22.70 3.06
N PRO A 157 -7.81 -21.90 3.87
CA PRO A 157 -7.18 -22.38 5.10
C PRO A 157 -8.14 -22.97 6.14
N LYS A 158 -9.44 -22.69 6.03
CA LYS A 158 -10.48 -23.34 6.84
C LYS A 158 -10.62 -24.83 6.53
N TYR A 159 -10.23 -25.25 5.33
CA TYR A 159 -10.47 -26.59 4.78
C TYR A 159 -9.19 -27.30 4.36
N LEU A 160 -8.11 -26.58 4.04
CA LEU A 160 -6.88 -27.11 3.48
C LEU A 160 -5.64 -26.58 4.24
N PRO A 161 -4.54 -27.36 4.31
CA PRO A 161 -3.28 -26.88 4.87
C PRO A 161 -2.67 -25.76 4.01
N ILE A 162 -1.97 -24.82 4.65
CA ILE A 162 -1.38 -23.63 4.00
C ILE A 162 -0.48 -24.01 2.82
N SER A 163 0.31 -25.08 2.93
CA SER A 163 1.21 -25.53 1.85
C SER A 163 0.46 -25.92 0.56
N LEU A 164 -0.72 -26.52 0.70
CA LEU A 164 -1.56 -26.88 -0.43
C LEU A 164 -2.22 -25.62 -1.02
N VAL A 165 -2.72 -24.71 -0.18
CA VAL A 165 -3.27 -23.42 -0.61
C VAL A 165 -2.23 -22.63 -1.40
N ASP A 166 -1.00 -22.54 -0.89
CA ASP A 166 0.13 -21.91 -1.56
C ASP A 166 0.43 -22.56 -2.90
N THR A 167 0.54 -23.89 -2.95
CA THR A 167 0.85 -24.62 -4.19
C THR A 167 -0.21 -24.37 -5.27
N VAL A 168 -1.49 -24.45 -4.91
CA VAL A 168 -2.61 -24.20 -5.83
C VAL A 168 -2.57 -22.76 -6.31
N THR A 169 -2.40 -21.81 -5.40
CA THR A 169 -2.37 -20.39 -5.70
C THR A 169 -1.22 -20.02 -6.63
N THR A 170 -0.01 -20.53 -6.38
CA THR A 170 1.17 -20.31 -7.24
C THR A 170 1.00 -20.94 -8.63
N LYS A 171 0.34 -22.09 -8.73
CA LYS A 171 0.03 -22.69 -10.04
C LYS A 171 -1.01 -21.87 -10.81
N CYS A 172 -2.06 -21.41 -10.14
CA CYS A 172 -3.10 -20.57 -10.74
C CYS A 172 -2.55 -19.22 -11.23
N THR A 173 -1.68 -18.57 -10.45
CA THR A 173 -1.00 -17.33 -10.85
C THR A 173 -0.08 -17.55 -12.05
N LYS A 174 0.74 -18.61 -12.04
CA LYS A 174 1.57 -18.97 -13.19
C LYS A 174 0.75 -19.25 -14.45
N PHE A 175 -0.40 -19.91 -14.31
CA PHE A 175 -1.31 -20.15 -15.44
C PHE A 175 -1.92 -18.84 -15.99
N LYS A 176 -2.36 -17.93 -15.10
CA LYS A 176 -2.99 -16.66 -15.49
C LYS A 176 -1.98 -15.67 -16.08
N PHE A 177 -0.84 -15.51 -15.43
CA PHE A 177 0.12 -14.44 -15.73
C PHE A 177 1.32 -14.92 -16.54
N GLY A 178 1.61 -16.22 -16.58
CA GLY A 178 2.80 -16.76 -17.23
C GLY A 178 4.01 -16.76 -16.32
N ASN A 179 5.20 -16.64 -16.91
CA ASN A 179 6.46 -16.64 -16.18
C ASN A 179 6.82 -15.22 -15.70
N PHE A 180 6.73 -14.98 -14.39
CA PHE A 180 7.06 -13.68 -13.80
C PHE A 180 8.54 -13.29 -13.92
N GLU A 181 9.47 -14.26 -14.00
CA GLU A 181 10.89 -13.95 -14.17
C GLU A 181 11.16 -13.30 -15.54
N GLU A 182 10.49 -13.79 -16.59
CA GLU A 182 10.53 -13.18 -17.93
C GLU A 182 9.91 -11.79 -17.96
N LEU A 183 9.00 -11.50 -17.02
CA LEU A 183 8.38 -10.19 -16.83
C LEU A 183 9.19 -9.26 -15.91
N GLY A 184 10.38 -9.68 -15.46
CA GLY A 184 11.21 -8.86 -14.58
C GLY A 184 10.69 -8.76 -13.14
N ILE A 185 9.87 -9.72 -12.68
CA ILE A 185 9.27 -9.75 -11.33
C ILE A 185 9.68 -11.06 -10.63
N PRO A 186 10.77 -11.07 -9.85
CA PRO A 186 11.22 -12.28 -9.20
C PRO A 186 10.22 -12.74 -8.11
N GLN A 187 9.93 -14.03 -8.06
CA GLN A 187 8.96 -14.61 -7.11
C GLN A 187 9.68 -15.21 -5.89
N PRO A 188 9.09 -15.17 -4.68
CA PRO A 188 9.63 -15.88 -3.52
C PRO A 188 9.59 -17.41 -3.70
N GLU A 189 10.53 -18.12 -3.07
CA GLU A 189 10.56 -19.59 -3.06
C GLU A 189 9.41 -20.17 -2.22
N GLU A 190 9.11 -19.52 -1.10
CA GLU A 190 7.95 -19.83 -0.26
C GLU A 190 6.66 -19.30 -0.91
N GLY A 191 5.54 -19.97 -0.67
CA GLY A 191 4.24 -19.53 -1.18
C GLY A 191 3.69 -18.27 -0.47
N PRO A 192 2.68 -17.62 -1.07
CA PRO A 192 2.18 -16.32 -0.63
C PRO A 192 1.69 -16.27 0.83
N PHE A 193 0.99 -17.30 1.30
CA PHE A 193 0.49 -17.37 2.66
C PHE A 193 1.58 -17.77 3.65
N SER A 194 2.52 -18.63 3.24
CA SER A 194 3.71 -18.93 4.03
C SER A 194 4.55 -17.68 4.26
N VAL A 195 4.83 -16.89 3.22
CA VAL A 195 5.55 -15.60 3.32
C VAL A 195 4.83 -14.63 4.26
N LYS A 196 3.50 -14.51 4.14
CA LYS A 196 2.72 -13.66 5.05
C LYS A 196 2.84 -14.11 6.49
N ARG A 197 2.81 -15.41 6.76
CA ARG A 197 2.89 -15.98 8.11
C ARG A 197 4.30 -15.85 8.71
N SER A 198 5.35 -16.04 7.92
CA SER A 198 6.74 -16.05 8.39
C SER A 198 7.37 -14.66 8.45
N LYS A 199 7.06 -13.80 7.46
CA LYS A 199 7.72 -12.51 7.24
C LYS A 199 6.77 -11.32 7.36
N GLY A 200 5.47 -11.52 7.60
CA GLY A 200 4.48 -10.45 7.67
C GLY A 200 4.15 -9.80 6.32
N ARG A 201 4.84 -10.17 5.23
CA ARG A 201 4.69 -9.54 3.92
C ARG A 201 3.46 -10.09 3.20
N SER A 202 2.53 -9.21 2.90
CA SER A 202 1.34 -9.56 2.12
C SER A 202 1.64 -9.56 0.62
N THR A 203 0.81 -10.27 -0.13
CA THR A 203 0.90 -10.33 -1.58
C THR A 203 0.47 -9.02 -2.21
N VAL A 204 0.97 -8.76 -3.41
CA VAL A 204 0.59 -7.60 -4.20
C VAL A 204 -0.60 -7.96 -5.08
N ILE A 205 -1.59 -7.08 -5.12
CA ILE A 205 -2.80 -7.25 -5.91
C ILE A 205 -2.56 -6.57 -7.26
N ASP A 206 -2.60 -7.34 -8.34
CA ASP A 206 -2.51 -6.79 -9.68
C ASP A 206 -3.80 -6.03 -10.04
N VAL A 207 -3.60 -4.82 -10.56
CA VAL A 207 -4.66 -3.94 -11.07
C VAL A 207 -4.62 -3.80 -12.60
N GLY A 208 -3.74 -4.55 -13.28
CA GLY A 208 -3.53 -4.51 -14.74
C GLY A 208 -2.09 -4.19 -15.15
N VAL A 209 -1.18 -4.07 -14.19
CA VAL A 209 0.25 -3.79 -14.45
C VAL A 209 0.88 -4.94 -15.24
N ILE A 210 0.53 -6.19 -14.89
CA ILE A 210 1.11 -7.36 -15.55
C ILE A 210 0.76 -7.38 -17.05
N ASP A 211 -0.48 -7.03 -17.39
CA ASP A 211 -0.90 -6.96 -18.79
C ASP A 211 -0.21 -5.80 -19.51
N ASN A 212 -0.06 -4.63 -18.86
CA ASN A 212 0.69 -3.50 -19.43
C ASN A 212 2.18 -3.81 -19.62
N ILE A 213 2.79 -4.64 -18.76
CA ILE A 213 4.17 -5.13 -18.96
C ILE A 213 4.25 -6.02 -20.20
N LYS A 214 3.31 -6.97 -20.35
CA LYS A 214 3.26 -7.85 -21.54
C LYS A 214 3.04 -7.08 -22.84
N LEU A 215 2.28 -5.99 -22.79
CA LEU A 215 2.06 -5.09 -23.93
C LEU A 215 3.26 -4.15 -24.18
N GLY A 216 4.28 -4.16 -23.32
CA GLY A 216 5.47 -3.30 -23.43
C GLY A 216 5.22 -1.84 -23.04
N GLN A 217 4.07 -1.53 -22.44
CA GLN A 217 3.70 -0.19 -21.96
C GLN A 217 4.41 0.16 -20.65
N ILE A 218 4.67 -0.85 -19.81
CA ILE A 218 5.49 -0.72 -18.60
C ILE A 218 6.73 -1.59 -18.72
N LYS A 219 7.89 -1.06 -18.36
CA LYS A 219 9.16 -1.83 -18.33
C LYS A 219 9.56 -2.17 -16.90
N ALA A 220 9.55 -3.46 -16.56
CA ALA A 220 10.05 -3.91 -15.28
C ALA A 220 11.58 -4.11 -15.31
N HIS A 221 12.27 -3.66 -14.27
CA HIS A 221 13.71 -3.79 -14.12
C HIS A 221 14.02 -4.51 -12.80
N ILE A 222 14.74 -5.63 -12.91
CA ILE A 222 15.41 -6.29 -11.79
C ILE A 222 16.79 -5.66 -11.70
N THR A 223 17.15 -5.08 -10.57
CA THR A 223 18.52 -4.60 -10.37
C THR A 223 18.92 -4.76 -8.91
N SER A 224 20.14 -5.25 -8.72
CA SER A 224 20.79 -5.47 -7.43
C SER A 224 21.51 -4.23 -6.89
N SER A 225 21.54 -3.12 -7.64
CA SER A 225 22.23 -1.89 -7.29
C SER A 225 21.29 -0.68 -7.18
N ASN A 226 21.42 0.10 -6.11
CA ASN A 226 20.65 1.32 -5.85
C ASN A 226 21.05 2.50 -6.77
N LEU A 227 21.37 2.26 -8.05
CA LEU A 227 21.88 3.29 -8.96
C LEU A 227 20.76 3.93 -9.78
N ILE A 228 20.49 5.22 -9.53
CA ILE A 228 19.67 6.05 -10.43
C ILE A 228 20.60 6.65 -11.48
N THR A 229 20.49 6.23 -12.74
CA THR A 229 21.38 6.68 -13.84
C THR A 229 20.72 7.55 -14.90
N THR A 230 19.46 7.92 -14.72
CA THR A 230 18.65 8.48 -15.81
C THR A 230 18.37 9.97 -15.62
N LYS A 231 18.66 10.75 -16.67
CA LYS A 231 18.27 12.17 -16.75
C LYS A 231 16.79 12.23 -17.17
N ASN A 232 15.99 13.03 -16.48
CA ASN A 232 14.57 13.35 -16.73
C ASN A 232 13.52 12.34 -16.26
N ILE A 233 13.80 11.60 -15.20
CA ILE A 233 12.82 10.67 -14.60
C ILE A 233 12.08 11.37 -13.45
N ALA A 234 10.80 11.04 -13.21
CA ALA A 234 10.20 11.24 -11.90
C ALA A 234 10.36 9.95 -11.09
N VAL A 235 10.87 10.01 -9.86
CA VAL A 235 11.03 8.83 -9.01
C VAL A 235 9.95 8.83 -7.94
N VAL A 236 9.11 7.79 -7.94
CA VAL A 236 8.11 7.59 -6.89
C VAL A 236 8.55 6.46 -5.99
N PHE A 237 8.85 6.74 -4.73
CA PHE A 237 9.13 5.72 -3.73
C PHE A 237 7.86 5.22 -3.09
N ASN A 238 7.69 3.91 -3.04
CA ASN A 238 6.67 3.27 -2.22
C ASN A 238 7.14 3.14 -0.77
N GLU A 239 6.19 3.04 0.16
CA GLU A 239 6.46 2.65 1.55
C GLU A 239 7.26 1.32 1.55
N GLU A 240 8.46 1.35 2.12
CA GLU A 240 9.20 0.17 2.58
C GLU A 240 8.97 0.06 4.10
N GLU A 241 8.82 -1.11 4.72
CA GLU A 241 9.33 -2.44 4.38
C GLU A 241 8.43 -3.55 4.95
#